data_AF-X1Q6M5-F1
#
_entry.id   AF-X1Q6M5-F1
#
_cell.length_a   1.000
_cell.length_b   1.000
_cell.length_c   1.000
_cell.angle_alpha   90.00
_cell.angle_beta   90.00
_cell.angle_gamma   90.00
#
_symmetry.space_group_name_H-M   'P 1'
#
loop_
_entity.id
_entity.type
_entity.pdbx_description
1 polymer ?
#
loop_
_entity_poly.entity_id
_entity_poly.type
_entity_poly.pdbx_seq_one_letter_code
_entity_poly.pdbx_strand_id
1 'polypeptide(L)' 'MWNEKNLKELGLNERQIKAVMYVKERGRITNKEYQRLCNTSERTATRDLSSLVSAEIFEQIGITGKGTEYIWVTVP' A
#
# COMPACT_ATOMS: atom_id res chain seq x y z
N MET A 1 -12.08 -11.61 5.80
CA MET A 1 -12.16 -10.16 5.55
C MET A 1 -11.06 -9.49 6.36
N TRP A 2 -10.16 -8.73 5.73
CA TRP A 2 -9.01 -8.11 6.42
C TRP A 2 -9.45 -7.01 7.40
N ASN A 3 -8.99 -7.08 8.65
CA ASN A 3 -9.16 -6.05 9.69
C ASN A 3 -7.78 -5.65 10.26
N GLU A 4 -7.73 -4.56 11.03
CA GLU A 4 -6.47 -4.04 11.58
C GLU A 4 -5.70 -5.07 12.41
N LYS A 5 -6.39 -5.93 13.16
CA LYS A 5 -5.75 -6.97 13.98
C LYS A 5 -5.01 -7.99 13.12
N ASN A 6 -5.64 -8.51 12.06
CA ASN A 6 -5.00 -9.47 11.17
C ASN A 6 -3.82 -8.85 10.40
N LEU A 7 -3.90 -7.57 10.05
CA LEU A 7 -2.80 -6.88 9.37
C LEU A 7 -1.59 -6.67 10.30
N LYS A 8 -1.83 -6.40 11.60
CA LYS A 8 -0.76 -6.35 12.61
C LYS A 8 -0.11 -7.71 12.81
N GLU A 9 -0.89 -8.80 12.80
CA GLU A 9 -0.38 -10.17 12.89
C GLU A 9 0.52 -10.55 11.69
N LEU A 10 0.31 -9.94 10.52
CA LEU A 10 1.20 -10.05 9.36
C LEU A 10 2.49 -9.22 9.46
N GLY A 11 2.70 -8.49 10.57
CA GLY A 11 3.87 -7.65 10.79
C GLY A 11 3.83 -6.31 10.05
N LEU A 12 2.66 -5.88 9.55
CA LEU A 12 2.52 -4.55 8.95
C LEU A 12 2.59 -3.45 10.01
N ASN A 13 3.31 -2.38 9.66
CA ASN A 13 3.34 -1.18 10.48
C ASN A 13 2.11 -0.28 10.27
N GLU A 14 1.96 0.74 11.12
CA GLU A 14 0.81 1.64 11.09
C GLU A 14 0.58 2.32 9.73
N ARG A 15 1.66 2.75 9.04
CA ARG A 15 1.53 3.42 7.73
C ARG A 15 1.06 2.44 6.66
N GLN A 16 1.58 1.21 6.70
CA GLN A 16 1.18 0.15 5.79
C GLN A 16 -0.28 -0.26 6.00
N ILE A 17 -0.72 -0.42 7.25
CA ILE A 17 -2.12 -0.67 7.60
C ILE A 17 -3.02 0.45 7.08
N LYS A 18 -2.60 1.71 7.25
CA LYS A 18 -3.36 2.86 6.75
C LYS A 18 -3.52 2.84 5.23
N ALA A 19 -2.47 2.49 4.50
CA ALA A 19 -2.52 2.34 3.05
C ALA A 19 -3.42 1.19 2.60
N VAL A 20 -3.36 0.04 3.29
CA VAL A 20 -4.26 -1.09 3.07
C VAL A 20 -5.73 -0.64 3.21
N MET A 21 -6.05 0.06 4.29
CA MET A 21 -7.42 0.55 4.51
C MET A 21 -7.85 1.54 3.44
N TYR A 22 -6.96 2.45 3.04
CA TYR A 22 -7.22 3.40 1.96
C TYR A 22 -7.53 2.69 0.62
N VAL A 23 -6.71 1.70 0.24
CA VAL A 23 -6.89 0.95 -1.01
C VAL A 23 -8.17 0.12 -0.97
N LYS A 24 -8.55 -0.45 0.18
CA LYS A 24 -9.84 -1.16 0.32
C LYS A 24 -11.05 -0.25 0.03
N GLU A 25 -10.97 1.04 0.34
CA GLU A 25 -12.05 1.99 0.09
C GLU A 25 -11.99 2.62 -1.31
N ARG A 26 -10.78 2.87 -1.84
CA ARG A 26 -10.56 3.66 -3.06
C ARG A 26 -10.15 2.82 -4.28
N GLY A 27 -9.87 1.54 -4.08
CA GLY A 27 -9.40 0.59 -5.09
C GLY A 27 -7.91 0.66 -5.39
N ARG A 28 -7.26 1.81 -5.19
CA ARG A 28 -5.83 2.01 -5.48
C ARG A 28 -5.19 3.12 -4.66
N ILE A 29 -3.87 3.16 -4.69
CA ILE A 29 -3.08 4.27 -4.15
C ILE A 29 -1.85 4.53 -5.02
N THR A 30 -1.51 5.80 -5.22
CA THR A 30 -0.24 6.23 -5.81
C THR A 30 0.79 6.54 -4.72
N ASN A 31 2.08 6.57 -5.08
CA ASN A 31 3.12 6.99 -4.13
C ASN A 31 2.83 8.39 -3.54
N LYS A 32 2.38 9.34 -4.36
CA LYS A 32 2.05 10.71 -3.91
C LYS A 32 0.87 10.74 -2.94
N GLU A 33 -0.12 9.86 -3.13
CA GLU A 33 -1.23 9.72 -2.17
C GLU A 33 -0.76 9.09 -0.86
N TYR A 34 0.09 8.07 -0.92
CA TYR A 34 0.71 7.49 0.27
C TYR A 34 1.51 8.53 1.08
N GLN A 35 2.33 9.34 0.41
CA GLN A 35 3.07 10.43 1.05
C GLN A 35 2.15 11.37 1.83
N ARG A 36 1.03 11.79 1.23
CA ARG A 36 0.03 12.66 1.89
C ARG A 36 -0.71 11.94 3.01
N LEU A 37 -1.12 10.69 2.77
CA LEU A 37 -1.88 9.88 3.72
C LEU A 37 -1.06 9.61 5.00
N CYS A 38 0.23 9.33 4.84
CA CYS A 38 1.11 8.90 5.91
C CYS A 38 2.13 9.97 6.34
N ASN A 39 2.01 11.19 5.82
CA ASN A 39 2.93 12.31 6.04
C ASN A 39 4.41 11.90 5.97
N THR A 40 4.81 11.33 4.83
CA THR A 40 6.14 10.75 4.65
C THR A 40 6.80 11.20 3.36
N SER A 41 8.12 11.01 3.26
CA SER A 41 8.88 11.32 2.05
C SER A 41 8.61 10.30 0.95
N GLU A 42 8.87 10.70 -0.30
CA GLU A 42 8.80 9.80 -1.45
C GLU A 42 9.62 8.51 -1.25
N ARG A 43 10.86 8.64 -0.75
CA ARG A 43 11.73 7.48 -0.49
C ARG A 43 11.12 6.50 0.51
N THR A 44 10.51 7.00 1.59
CA THR A 44 9.84 6.15 2.57
C THR A 44 8.58 5.52 2.00
N ALA A 45 7.77 6.29 1.25
CA ALA A 45 6.59 5.76 0.57
C ALA A 45 6.96 4.64 -0.41
N THR A 46 8.02 4.82 -1.21
CA THR A 46 8.52 3.81 -2.13
C THR A 46 8.90 2.53 -1.40
N ARG A 47 9.69 2.64 -0.32
CA ARG A 47 10.10 1.47 0.46
C ARG A 47 8.89 0.73 1.07
N ASP A 48 7.98 1.46 1.71
CA ASP A 48 6.82 0.84 2.36
C ASP A 48 5.88 0.18 1.33
N LEU A 49 5.64 0.82 0.18
CA LEU A 49 4.83 0.27 -0.92
C LEU A 49 5.51 -0.94 -1.56
N SER A 50 6.82 -0.90 -1.80
CA SER A 50 7.57 -2.07 -2.27
C SER A 50 7.50 -3.23 -1.27
N SER A 51 7.56 -2.97 0.04
CA SER A 51 7.37 -4.02 1.06
C SER A 51 5.96 -4.62 1.02
N LEU A 52 4.92 -3.82 0.75
CA LEU A 52 3.56 -4.33 0.59
C LEU A 52 3.40 -5.18 -0.69
N VAL A 53 4.13 -4.85 -1.75
CA VAL A 53 4.20 -5.66 -2.97
C VAL A 53 4.95 -6.97 -2.73
N SER A 54 6.11 -6.93 -2.06
CA SER A 54 6.85 -8.13 -1.68
C SER A 54 6.07 -9.07 -0.75
N ALA A 55 5.13 -8.52 0.02
CA ALA A 55 4.25 -9.29 0.89
C ALA A 55 2.98 -9.81 0.18
N GLU A 56 2.87 -9.63 -1.15
CA GLU A 56 1.71 -10.03 -1.95
C GLU A 56 0.38 -9.42 -1.46
N ILE A 57 0.46 -8.26 -0.79
CA ILE A 57 -0.72 -7.51 -0.33
C ILE A 57 -1.16 -6.53 -1.41
N PHE A 58 -0.19 -5.88 -2.04
CA PHE A 58 -0.41 -5.00 -3.18
C PHE A 58 0.18 -5.57 -4.46
N GLU A 59 -0.48 -5.26 -5.57
CA GLU A 59 0.08 -5.40 -6.92
C GLU A 59 0.46 -4.01 -7.42
N GLN A 60 1.65 -3.89 -8.03
CA GLN A 60 2.08 -2.67 -8.69
C GLN A 60 1.61 -2.69 -10.15
N ILE A 61 0.80 -1.70 -10.52
CA ILE A 61 0.38 -1.46 -11.90
C ILE A 61 1.26 -0.36 -12.50
N GLY A 62 1.92 -0.69 -13.62
CA GLY A 62 2.90 0.17 -14.28
C GLY A 62 4.33 0.02 -13.75
N ILE A 63 5.31 0.44 -14.55
CA ILE A 63 6.73 0.15 -14.27
C ILE A 63 7.36 1.25 -13.38
N THR A 64 7.26 2.51 -13.80
CA THR A 64 7.80 3.67 -13.05
C THR A 64 7.02 4.97 -13.35
N GLY A 65 7.13 5.95 -12.44
CA GLY A 65 6.70 7.33 -12.68
C GLY A 65 5.23 7.61 -12.37
N LYS A 66 4.68 8.66 -13.01
CA LYS A 66 3.34 9.20 -12.70
C LYS A 66 2.18 8.24 -12.94
N GLY A 67 2.39 7.17 -13.70
CA GLY A 67 1.39 6.14 -13.98
C GLY A 67 1.45 4.94 -13.04
N THR A 68 2.37 4.91 -12.07
CA THR A 68 2.48 3.80 -11.12
C THR A 68 1.40 3.90 -10.04
N GLU A 69 0.55 2.88 -9.99
CA GLU A 69 -0.51 2.72 -9.00
C GLU A 69 -0.34 1.37 -8.28
N TYR A 70 -0.83 1.29 -7.04
CA TYR A 70 -0.79 0.08 -6.24
C TYR A 70 -2.21 -0.32 -5.88
N ILE A 71 -2.60 -1.55 -6.21
CA ILE A 71 -3.96 -2.08 -6.00
C ILE A 71 -3.93 -3.26 -5.03
N TRP A 72 -5.07 -3.57 -4.44
CA TRP A 72 -5.21 -4.75 -3.59
C TRP A 72 -5.05 -6.04 -4.42
N VAL A 73 -4.21 -6.99 -3.98
CA VAL A 73 -4.15 -8.31 -4.62
C VAL A 73 -5.48 -9.00 -4.40
N THR A 74 -6.23 -9.15 -5.49
CA THR A 74 -7.47 -9.93 -5.47
C THR A 74 -7.08 -11.36 -5.78
N VAL A 75 -6.91 -12.20 -4.76
CA VAL A 75 -6.89 -13.65 -4.97
C VAL A 75 -8.28 -14.06 -5.49
N PRO A 76 -8.36 -14.74 -6.64
CA PRO A 76 -9.63 -15.21 -7.21
C PRO A 76 -10.34 -16.24 -6.32
#